data_AF-A0A842P797-F1
#
_entry.id   AF-A0A842P797-F1
#
_cell.length_a   1.000
_cell.length_b   1.000
_cell.length_c   1.000
_cell.angle_alpha   90.00
_cell.angle_beta   90.00
_cell.angle_gamma   90.00
#
_symmetry.space_group_name_H-M   'P 1'
#
loop_
_entity.id
_entity.type
_entity.pdbx_description
1 polymer ?
#
loop_
_entity_poly.entity_id
_entity_poly.type
_entity_poly.pdbx_seq_one_letter_code
_entity_poly.pdbx_strand_id
1 'polypeptide(L)'
;MNKSLMVFSVVLIFVTPSVFAESVSSDVGNITIDESIFEISRDSEYVLKIHGMINPSQHDNKGHILITLPDGTTDGMLFVPSNEGYFESFFDINYKSQLGDYKILGTYGNQIVGSLTFSVSEKQFTEQEIKETRDETSKSEAIAEAAAIAEAEAIAEAEAIAEA
;
A
#
# COMPACT_ATOMS: atom_id res chain seq x y z
N MET A 1 -26.62 -54.34 20.74
CA MET A 1 -26.94 -52.90 20.94
C MET A 1 -25.66 -52.14 20.66
N ASN A 2 -25.44 -51.75 19.40
CA ASN A 2 -24.17 -51.16 18.99
C ASN A 2 -24.35 -49.64 19.01
N LYS A 3 -23.66 -48.99 19.96
CA LYS A 3 -23.61 -47.52 20.04
C LYS A 3 -22.77 -47.02 18.88
N SER A 4 -23.42 -46.48 17.85
CA SER A 4 -22.74 -45.75 16.78
C SER A 4 -22.20 -44.44 17.34
N LEU A 5 -20.87 -44.35 17.45
CA LEU A 5 -20.15 -43.16 17.87
C LEU A 5 -19.99 -42.25 16.66
N MET A 6 -20.81 -41.21 16.58
CA MET A 6 -20.77 -40.21 15.51
C MET A 6 -19.64 -39.21 15.82
N VAL A 7 -18.53 -39.31 15.09
CA VAL A 7 -17.42 -38.37 15.17
C VAL A 7 -17.74 -37.18 14.26
N PHE A 8 -18.00 -36.01 14.86
CA PHE A 8 -18.08 -34.75 14.14
C PHE A 8 -16.65 -34.24 13.90
N SER A 9 -16.15 -34.40 12.68
CA SER A 9 -14.94 -33.69 12.24
C SER A 9 -15.23 -32.20 12.18
N VAL A 10 -14.68 -31.45 13.13
CA VAL A 10 -14.62 -29.99 13.07
C VAL A 10 -13.51 -29.62 12.09
N VAL A 11 -13.90 -29.22 10.88
CA VAL A 11 -12.99 -28.63 9.89
C VAL A 11 -12.77 -27.17 10.32
N LEU A 12 -11.60 -26.91 10.91
CA LEU A 12 -11.09 -25.55 11.13
C LEU A 12 -10.65 -24.98 9.78
N ILE A 13 -11.53 -24.20 9.15
CA ILE A 13 -11.18 -23.41 7.97
C ILE A 13 -10.38 -22.21 8.47
N PHE A 14 -9.06 -22.26 8.35
CA PHE A 14 -8.21 -21.08 8.45
C PHE A 14 -8.49 -20.21 7.21
N VAL A 15 -9.34 -19.18 7.37
CA VAL A 15 -9.49 -18.14 6.36
C VAL A 15 -8.25 -17.26 6.48
N THR A 16 -7.22 -17.54 5.68
CA THR A 16 -6.15 -16.56 5.44
C THR A 16 -6.79 -15.37 4.72
N PRO A 17 -6.65 -14.12 5.20
CA PRO A 17 -7.12 -12.96 4.44
C PRO A 17 -6.30 -12.89 3.16
N SER A 18 -6.94 -13.21 2.05
CA SER A 18 -6.32 -13.20 0.75
C SER A 18 -6.32 -11.76 0.23
N VAL A 19 -5.17 -11.10 0.30
CA VAL A 19 -4.94 -9.80 -0.34
C VAL A 19 -4.80 -10.05 -1.84
N PHE A 20 -5.92 -10.19 -2.55
CA PHE A 20 -5.91 -10.42 -3.99
C PHE A 20 -6.23 -9.12 -4.74
N ALA A 21 -5.55 -8.97 -5.88
CA ALA A 21 -5.93 -8.04 -6.93
C ALA A 21 -7.43 -8.12 -7.22
N GLU A 22 -8.08 -6.97 -7.40
CA GLU A 22 -9.50 -6.88 -7.70
C GLU A 22 -9.68 -6.40 -9.14
N SER A 23 -10.67 -6.93 -9.85
CA SER A 23 -10.97 -6.52 -11.22
C SER A 23 -12.46 -6.47 -11.48
N VAL A 24 -12.85 -5.56 -12.37
CA VAL A 24 -14.22 -5.36 -12.82
C VAL A 24 -14.21 -5.20 -14.33
N SER A 25 -15.20 -5.76 -15.01
CA SER A 25 -15.31 -5.74 -16.47
C SER A 25 -16.72 -5.36 -16.91
N SER A 26 -16.80 -4.72 -18.07
CA SER A 26 -18.04 -4.35 -18.77
C SER A 26 -17.84 -4.42 -20.28
N ASP A 27 -18.89 -4.10 -21.05
CA ASP A 27 -18.82 -4.01 -22.51
C ASP A 27 -17.88 -2.88 -23.01
N VAL A 28 -17.50 -1.94 -22.14
CA VAL A 28 -16.56 -0.86 -22.47
C VAL A 28 -15.11 -1.32 -22.33
N GLY A 29 -14.84 -2.24 -21.42
CA GLY A 29 -13.49 -2.64 -21.05
C GLY A 29 -13.41 -3.19 -19.63
N ASN A 30 -12.22 -3.21 -19.05
CA ASN A 30 -12.00 -3.62 -17.67
C ASN A 30 -11.08 -2.66 -16.92
N ILE A 31 -11.16 -2.75 -15.59
CA ILE A 31 -10.28 -2.06 -14.64
C ILE A 31 -9.85 -3.08 -13.61
N THR A 32 -8.58 -3.02 -13.22
CA THR A 32 -7.93 -3.89 -12.26
C THR A 32 -7.09 -3.04 -11.31
N ILE A 33 -7.08 -3.44 -10.04
CA ILE A 33 -6.13 -2.98 -9.03
C ILE A 33 -5.29 -4.15 -8.58
N ASP A 34 -3.99 -3.92 -8.38
CA ASP A 34 -3.06 -4.99 -7.99
C ASP A 34 -3.22 -5.40 -6.52
N GLU A 35 -3.72 -4.50 -5.68
CA GLU A 35 -3.90 -4.72 -4.24
C GLU A 35 -5.13 -3.95 -3.74
N SER A 36 -5.91 -4.60 -2.87
CA SER A 36 -7.18 -4.07 -2.33
C SER A 36 -7.10 -3.73 -0.84
N ILE A 37 -5.98 -4.01 -0.17
CA ILE A 37 -5.79 -3.76 1.26
C ILE A 37 -4.39 -3.21 1.48
N PHE A 38 -4.28 -2.06 2.13
CA PHE A 38 -3.01 -1.42 2.48
C PHE A 38 -2.92 -1.17 3.98
N GLU A 39 -1.86 -1.66 4.61
CA GLU A 39 -1.56 -1.38 6.02
C GLU A 39 -0.45 -0.33 6.13
N ILE A 40 -0.80 0.87 6.57
CA ILE A 40 0.14 2.00 6.65
C ILE A 40 0.65 2.25 8.08
N SER A 41 1.91 2.66 8.15
CA SER A 41 2.61 3.17 9.34
C SER A 41 3.37 4.45 8.96
N ARG A 42 4.14 5.05 9.89
CA ARG A 42 4.81 6.35 9.66
C ARG A 42 5.76 6.36 8.46
N ASP A 43 6.39 5.24 8.16
CA ASP A 43 7.39 5.10 7.10
C ASP A 43 6.83 4.41 5.84
N SER A 44 5.50 4.22 5.78
CA SER A 44 4.85 3.54 4.67
C SER A 44 4.71 4.47 3.45
N GLU A 45 5.21 4.00 2.32
CA GLU A 45 5.00 4.56 0.99
C GLU A 45 4.59 3.42 0.05
N TYR A 46 3.33 3.42 -0.37
CA TYR A 46 2.76 2.47 -1.32
C TYR A 46 2.28 3.21 -2.57
N VAL A 47 2.33 2.52 -3.70
CA VAL A 47 1.77 3.01 -4.96
C VAL A 47 0.75 2.00 -5.45
N LEU A 48 -0.53 2.38 -5.40
CA LEU A 48 -1.60 1.60 -5.96
C LEU A 48 -1.58 1.75 -7.49
N LYS A 49 -1.35 0.64 -8.20
CA LYS A 49 -1.50 0.58 -9.65
C LYS A 49 -2.94 0.26 -10.02
N ILE A 50 -3.53 1.12 -10.85
CA ILE A 50 -4.84 0.93 -11.47
C ILE A 50 -4.60 0.77 -12.97
N HIS A 51 -5.00 -0.36 -13.55
CA HIS A 51 -4.75 -0.65 -14.97
C HIS A 51 -5.88 -1.43 -15.60
N GLY A 52 -5.87 -1.52 -16.93
CA GLY A 52 -6.88 -2.28 -17.65
C GLY A 52 -6.84 -2.08 -19.15
N MET A 53 -7.91 -2.52 -19.79
CA MET A 53 -8.10 -2.52 -21.24
C MET A 53 -9.43 -1.87 -21.57
N ILE A 54 -9.41 -0.89 -22.46
CA ILE A 54 -10.59 -0.32 -23.10
C ILE A 54 -10.80 -1.00 -24.44
N ASN A 55 -12.04 -1.37 -24.75
CA ASN A 55 -12.36 -1.98 -26.02
C ASN A 55 -12.07 -1.00 -27.18
N PRO A 56 -11.21 -1.39 -28.16
CA PRO A 56 -10.79 -0.53 -29.26
C PRO A 56 -11.94 0.05 -30.06
N SER A 57 -13.08 -0.65 -30.16
CA SER A 57 -14.26 -0.17 -30.89
C SER A 57 -14.83 1.19 -30.43
N GLN A 58 -14.32 1.75 -29.32
CA GLN A 58 -14.66 3.05 -28.75
C GLN A 58 -13.58 4.14 -28.99
N HIS A 59 -12.70 4.00 -29.98
CA HIS A 59 -11.61 4.96 -30.27
C HIS A 59 -12.12 6.44 -30.32
N ASP A 60 -11.32 7.36 -29.76
CA ASP A 60 -11.44 8.85 -29.75
C ASP A 60 -11.82 9.53 -28.41
N ASN A 61 -11.97 8.78 -27.32
CA ASN A 61 -12.24 9.37 -25.99
C ASN A 61 -11.04 9.30 -25.04
N LYS A 62 -11.15 10.05 -23.94
CA LYS A 62 -10.26 9.93 -22.78
C LYS A 62 -10.97 9.17 -21.67
N GLY A 63 -10.16 8.49 -20.86
CA GLY A 63 -10.60 7.84 -19.65
C GLY A 63 -10.46 8.74 -18.44
N HIS A 64 -11.34 8.56 -17.47
CA HIS A 64 -11.26 9.19 -16.15
C HIS A 64 -11.33 8.11 -15.08
N ILE A 65 -10.51 8.26 -14.06
CA ILE A 65 -10.60 7.50 -12.82
C ILE A 65 -10.96 8.50 -11.72
N LEU A 66 -12.07 8.28 -11.05
CA LEU A 66 -12.50 9.05 -9.89
C LEU A 66 -12.31 8.19 -8.64
N ILE A 67 -11.52 8.66 -7.70
CA ILE A 67 -11.30 8.04 -6.40
C ILE A 67 -12.10 8.83 -5.37
N THR A 68 -13.04 8.17 -4.70
CA THR A 68 -13.74 8.72 -3.55
C THR A 68 -13.02 8.28 -2.29
N LEU A 69 -12.57 9.25 -1.51
CA LEU A 69 -11.89 9.06 -0.23
C LEU A 69 -12.91 8.65 0.86
N PRO A 70 -12.43 8.12 2.00
CA PRO A 70 -13.29 7.74 3.12
C PRO A 70 -14.19 8.87 3.65
N ASP A 71 -13.72 10.12 3.62
CA ASP A 71 -14.52 11.30 4.00
C ASP A 71 -15.55 11.75 2.95
N GLY A 72 -15.58 11.09 1.79
CA GLY A 72 -16.47 11.40 0.67
C GLY A 72 -15.93 12.46 -0.29
N THR A 73 -14.76 13.05 -0.03
CA THR A 73 -14.08 13.90 -1.03
C THR A 73 -13.57 13.06 -2.19
N THR A 74 -13.29 13.70 -3.32
CA THR A 74 -12.87 12.97 -4.52
C THR A 74 -11.59 13.51 -5.12
N ASP A 75 -10.78 12.60 -5.63
CA ASP A 75 -9.61 12.87 -6.47
C ASP A 75 -9.80 12.25 -7.85
N GLY A 76 -9.27 12.88 -8.89
CA GLY A 76 -9.53 12.53 -10.29
C GLY A 76 -8.25 12.42 -11.11
N MET A 77 -8.11 11.31 -11.84
CA MET A 77 -7.03 11.08 -12.78
C MET A 77 -7.57 10.92 -14.20
N LEU A 78 -6.81 11.43 -15.17
CA LEU A 78 -7.07 11.25 -16.60
C LEU A 78 -6.14 10.18 -17.16
N PHE A 79 -6.67 9.31 -18.01
CA PHE A 79 -5.86 8.35 -18.77
C PHE A 79 -6.21 8.36 -20.25
N VAL A 80 -5.23 8.00 -21.08
CA VAL A 80 -5.40 7.80 -22.51
C VAL A 80 -4.94 6.38 -22.83
N PRO A 81 -5.85 5.49 -23.28
CA PRO A 81 -5.45 4.15 -23.67
C PRO A 81 -4.45 4.15 -24.82
N SER A 82 -3.61 3.12 -24.87
CA SER A 82 -2.79 2.82 -26.04
C SER A 82 -3.66 2.46 -27.25
N ASN A 83 -3.05 2.32 -28.42
CA ASN A 83 -3.76 1.87 -29.63
C ASN A 83 -4.40 0.48 -29.47
N GLU A 84 -3.89 -0.34 -28.55
CA GLU A 84 -4.42 -1.67 -28.22
C GLU A 84 -5.47 -1.62 -27.10
N GLY A 85 -5.72 -0.43 -26.53
CA GLY A 85 -6.71 -0.22 -25.47
C GLY A 85 -6.14 -0.26 -24.05
N TYR A 86 -4.86 -0.58 -23.86
CA TYR A 86 -4.25 -0.68 -22.52
C TYR A 86 -4.06 0.70 -21.87
N PHE A 87 -4.31 0.80 -20.55
CA PHE A 87 -3.99 1.98 -19.77
C PHE A 87 -3.45 1.61 -18.38
N GLU A 88 -2.74 2.54 -17.75
CA GLU A 88 -2.37 2.47 -16.34
C GLU A 88 -2.37 3.86 -15.69
N SER A 89 -2.59 3.89 -14.39
CA SER A 89 -2.58 5.08 -13.53
C SER A 89 -2.14 4.68 -12.12
N PHE A 90 -1.57 5.63 -11.38
CA PHE A 90 -0.94 5.37 -10.10
C PHE A 90 -1.51 6.31 -9.04
N PHE A 91 -1.82 5.76 -7.87
CA PHE A 91 -2.32 6.52 -6.72
C PHE A 91 -1.44 6.27 -5.50
N ASP A 92 -0.91 7.34 -4.91
CA ASP A 92 0.01 7.25 -3.79
C ASP A 92 -0.75 7.05 -2.47
N ILE A 93 -0.31 6.06 -1.69
CA ILE A 93 -0.84 5.76 -0.37
C ILE A 93 0.31 5.85 0.64
N ASN A 94 0.19 6.75 1.61
CA ASN A 94 1.23 7.00 2.61
C ASN A 94 0.63 7.25 4.00
N TYR A 95 1.46 7.53 4.99
CA TYR A 95 1.03 7.78 6.38
C TYR A 95 0.02 8.93 6.57
N LYS A 96 -0.13 9.81 5.57
CA LYS A 96 -1.13 10.91 5.58
C LYS A 96 -2.43 10.55 4.90
N SER A 97 -2.48 9.40 4.20
CA SER A 97 -3.71 8.91 3.58
C SER A 97 -4.77 8.63 4.66
N GLN A 98 -6.03 8.89 4.33
CA GLN A 98 -7.14 8.63 5.24
C GLN A 98 -7.30 7.13 5.45
N LEU A 99 -7.64 6.72 6.67
CA LEU A 99 -7.99 5.33 6.97
C LEU A 99 -9.44 5.06 6.56
N GLY A 100 -9.70 3.86 6.03
CA GLY A 100 -11.01 3.41 5.61
C GLY A 100 -11.07 2.97 4.15
N ASP A 101 -12.30 2.86 3.64
CA ASP A 101 -12.58 2.35 2.31
C ASP A 101 -12.60 3.47 1.26
N TYR A 102 -11.83 3.28 0.21
CA TYR A 102 -11.76 4.12 -0.97
C TYR A 102 -12.54 3.46 -2.10
N LYS A 103 -13.24 4.26 -2.90
CA LYS A 103 -13.99 3.76 -4.05
C LYS A 103 -13.40 4.30 -5.34
N ILE A 104 -13.08 3.41 -6.26
CA ILE A 104 -12.62 3.73 -7.60
C ILE A 104 -13.82 3.62 -8.54
N LEU A 105 -14.04 4.64 -9.35
CA LEU A 105 -14.97 4.62 -10.47
C LEU A 105 -14.19 4.98 -11.73
N GLY A 106 -14.16 4.08 -12.71
CA GLY A 106 -13.58 4.40 -14.00
C GLY A 106 -14.62 4.56 -15.10
N THR A 107 -14.42 5.59 -15.91
CA THR A 107 -15.27 5.93 -17.04
C THR A 107 -14.43 6.16 -18.28
N TYR A 108 -14.98 5.88 -19.45
CA TYR A 108 -14.36 6.17 -20.73
C TYR A 108 -15.37 6.90 -21.62
N GLY A 109 -15.07 8.17 -21.95
CA GLY A 109 -16.09 9.10 -22.44
C GLY A 109 -17.26 9.20 -21.44
N ASN A 110 -18.48 8.94 -21.91
CA ASN A 110 -19.70 8.99 -21.08
C ASN A 110 -20.14 7.62 -20.56
N GLN A 111 -19.31 6.59 -20.69
CA GLN A 111 -19.66 5.21 -20.32
C GLN A 111 -18.89 4.77 -19.08
N ILE A 112 -19.57 4.06 -18.18
CA ILE A 112 -18.96 3.48 -16.98
C ILE A 112 -18.25 2.18 -17.38
N VAL A 113 -16.96 2.08 -17.06
CA VAL A 113 -16.19 0.85 -17.23
C VAL A 113 -16.44 -0.08 -16.04
N GLY A 114 -16.42 0.47 -14.82
CA GLY A 114 -16.71 -0.27 -13.60
C GLY A 114 -16.30 0.49 -12.33
N SER A 115 -16.53 -0.15 -11.18
CA SER A 115 -16.12 0.36 -9.87
C SER A 115 -15.47 -0.74 -9.03
N LEU A 116 -14.45 -0.36 -8.26
CA LEU A 116 -13.66 -1.21 -7.36
C LEU A 116 -13.55 -0.53 -6.00
N THR A 117 -13.20 -1.28 -4.96
CA THR A 117 -12.94 -0.75 -3.62
C THR A 117 -11.56 -1.19 -3.14
N PHE A 118 -10.86 -0.34 -2.41
CA PHE A 118 -9.69 -0.75 -1.65
C PHE A 118 -9.73 -0.12 -0.25
N SER A 119 -9.10 -0.77 0.73
CA SER A 119 -9.12 -0.36 2.12
C SER A 119 -7.72 0.03 2.59
N VAL A 120 -7.64 1.10 3.37
CA VAL A 120 -6.41 1.52 4.05
C VAL A 120 -6.62 1.43 5.56
N SER A 121 -5.77 0.67 6.25
CA SER A 121 -5.80 0.50 7.69
C SER A 121 -4.46 0.82 8.34
N GLU A 122 -4.46 1.10 9.64
CA GLU A 122 -3.23 1.28 10.41
C GLU A 122 -2.55 -0.08 10.64
N LYS A 123 -1.26 -0.17 10.32
CA LYS A 123 -0.46 -1.36 10.60
C LYS A 123 -0.38 -1.58 12.11
N GLN A 124 -0.83 -2.75 12.56
CA GLN A 124 -0.71 -3.16 13.95
C GLN A 124 0.66 -3.81 14.17
N PHE A 125 1.50 -3.21 15.02
CA PHE A 125 2.79 -3.81 15.38
C PHE A 125 2.63 -4.84 16.48
N THR A 126 3.35 -5.95 16.36
CA THR A 126 3.43 -6.96 17.41
C THR A 126 4.43 -6.54 18.49
N GLU A 127 4.29 -7.08 19.72
CA GLU A 127 5.24 -6.81 20.82
C GLU A 127 6.69 -7.20 20.49
N GLN A 128 6.89 -8.14 19.56
CA GLN A 128 8.21 -8.58 19.12
C GLN A 128 8.89 -7.53 18.24
N GLU A 129 8.17 -6.99 17.25
CA GLU A 129 8.68 -5.92 16.38
C GLU A 129 9.06 -4.67 17.19
N ILE A 130 8.26 -4.32 18.22
CA ILE A 130 8.55 -3.17 19.09
C ILE A 130 9.85 -3.35 19.89
N LYS A 131 10.17 -4.59 20.31
CA LYS A 131 11.41 -4.88 21.05
C LYS A 131 12.63 -4.75 20.16
N GLU A 132 12.56 -5.29 18.94
CA GLU A 132 13.66 -5.23 17.98
C GLU A 132 14.02 -3.77 17.63
N THR A 133 13.01 -2.91 17.38
CA THR A 133 13.27 -1.48 17.11
C THR A 133 13.94 -0.76 18.28
N ARG A 134 13.57 -1.08 19.53
CA ARG A 134 14.18 -0.46 20.72
C ARG A 134 15.63 -0.86 20.91
N ASP A 135 15.95 -2.13 20.68
CA ASP A 135 17.31 -2.63 20.81
C ASP A 135 18.23 -2.04 19.73
N GLU A 136 17.73 -1.88 18.49
CA GLU A 136 18.48 -1.23 17.41
C GLU A 136 18.70 0.27 17.65
N THR A 137 17.69 0.98 18.16
CA THR A 137 17.79 2.42 18.48
C THR A 137 18.80 2.66 19.60
N SER A 138 18.74 1.85 20.67
CA SER A 138 19.68 1.95 21.80
C SER A 138 21.13 1.67 21.36
N LYS A 139 21.32 0.76 20.40
CA LYS A 139 22.62 0.43 19.84
C LYS A 139 23.16 1.54 18.92
N SER A 140 22.30 2.17 18.10
CA SER A 140 22.73 3.24 17.20
C SER A 140 23.12 4.52 17.97
N GLU A 141 22.37 4.86 19.02
CA GLU A 141 22.68 5.98 19.92
C GLU A 141 24.02 5.79 20.64
N ALA A 142 24.28 4.59 21.18
CA ALA A 142 25.54 4.28 21.84
C ALA A 142 26.76 4.35 20.91
N ILE A 143 26.59 3.97 19.63
CA ILE A 143 27.66 4.07 18.62
C ILE A 143 27.92 5.53 18.25
N ALA A 144 26.87 6.35 18.09
CA ALA A 144 26.99 7.77 17.78
C ALA A 144 27.68 8.54 18.92
N GLU A 145 27.35 8.24 20.17
CA GLU A 145 28.00 8.84 21.35
C GLU A 145 29.49 8.45 21.44
N ALA A 146 29.82 7.17 21.24
CA ALA A 146 31.21 6.72 21.25
C ALA A 146 32.06 7.35 20.12
N ALA A 147 31.47 7.57 18.94
CA ALA A 147 32.14 8.22 17.83
C ALA A 147 32.45 9.70 18.12
N ALA A 148 31.51 10.43 18.73
CA ALA A 148 31.70 11.83 19.10
C ALA A 148 32.79 12.01 20.18
N ILE A 149 32.88 11.08 21.14
CA ILE A 149 33.93 11.08 22.16
C ILE A 149 35.31 10.85 21.54
N ALA A 150 35.43 9.86 20.64
CA ALA A 150 36.69 9.56 19.96
C ALA A 150 37.17 10.72 19.07
N GLU A 151 36.25 11.41 18.40
CA GLU A 151 36.57 12.58 17.59
C GLU A 151 37.07 13.76 18.45
N ALA A 152 36.44 14.00 19.61
CA ALA A 152 36.87 15.04 20.54
C ALA A 152 38.26 14.75 21.15
N GLU A 153 38.56 13.50 21.49
CA GLU A 153 39.88 13.09 22.01
C GLU A 153 40.98 13.27 20.95
N ALA A 154 40.72 12.90 19.69
CA ALA A 154 41.69 13.06 18.60
C ALA A 154 42.01 14.53 18.31
N ILE A 155 41.03 15.43 18.44
CA ILE A 155 41.23 16.87 18.29
C ILE A 155 42.09 17.42 19.43
N ALA A 156 41.82 17.02 20.67
CA ALA A 156 42.60 17.46 21.83
C ALA A 156 44.07 16.99 21.78
N GLU A 157 44.32 15.78 21.27
CA GLU A 157 45.68 15.26 21.09
C GLU A 157 46.43 16.00 19.97
N ALA A 158 45.74 16.35 18.87
CA ALA A 158 46.32 17.14 17.78
C ALA A 158 46.69 18.58 18.21
N GLU A 159 45.85 19.22 19.04
CA GLU A 159 46.13 20.56 19.58
C GLU A 159 47.29 20.56 20.58
N ALA A 160 47.40 19.53 21.43
CA ALA A 160 48.50 19.39 22.39
C ALA A 160 49.88 19.20 21.71
N ILE A 161 49.91 18.63 20.51
CA ILE A 161 51.15 18.47 19.71
C ILE A 161 51.51 19.78 18.98
N ALA A 162 50.54 20.65 18.68
CA ALA A 162 50.77 21.92 17.99
C ALA A 162 51.31 23.04 18.91
N GLU A 163 51.10 22.94 20.23
CA GLU A 163 51.62 23.88 21.23
C GLU A 163 52.96 23.46 21.89
N ALA A 164 53.51 22.29 21.54
CA ALA A 164 54.79 21.78 22.04
C ALA A 164 55.98 22.15 21.14
#